data_AF-A0A2V7XL56-F1
#
_entry.id   AF-A0A2V7XL56-F1
#
_cell.length_a   1.000
_cell.length_b   1.000
_cell.length_c   1.000
_cell.angle_alpha   90.00
_cell.angle_beta   90.00
_cell.angle_gamma   90.00
#
_symmetry.space_group_name_H-M   'P 1'
#
loop_
_entity.id
_entity.type
_entity.pdbx_description
1 polymer ?
#
loop_
_entity_poly.entity_id
_entity_poly.type
_entity_poly.pdbx_seq_one_letter_code
_entity_poly.pdbx_strand_id
1 'polypeptide(L)'
;MASGIDPGFLRSSDLFENQPDEVLQAVLVQGRVEDYGPGAIVFRQGDEGDKLYIVKTGVLEILASPTDSAEAVTVAFLGAGEVLGELALLTGSPRSATARSPEHAELFTLEKAVFHDLMKTLPAFSRNLCLVLAKRLEATTLKVPRTSAKQLQGNLKFFDLATVIQTLIGSHQTGSLVVTQDNGKQKVAEIFFFKGNIAKARVRHLSGDDAVFQLFQSPLEGEFSFTGRTVAEEEVQTDITMPAISLLMESVRLSDELPLVQEKVGDPARVFRQKAPQLNWEEAETVELAAAVWSRLKKGASMNELQQTVPRCSYAVYRTMLTLIETGQVD
;
A
#
# COMPACT_ATOMS: atom_id res chain seq x y z
N MET A 1 -9.07 -5.52 32.52
CA MET A 1 -7.97 -4.63 32.96
C MET A 1 -6.75 -4.97 32.15
N ALA A 2 -6.06 -3.97 31.60
CA ALA A 2 -4.85 -4.12 30.81
C ALA A 2 -3.58 -4.33 31.67
N SER A 3 -3.68 -5.12 32.74
CA SER A 3 -2.54 -5.46 33.59
C SER A 3 -1.54 -6.31 32.79
N GLY A 4 -0.45 -5.69 32.32
CA GLY A 4 0.58 -6.36 31.51
C GLY A 4 0.90 -5.68 30.16
N ILE A 5 0.24 -4.57 29.81
CA ILE A 5 0.59 -3.79 28.61
C ILE A 5 1.80 -2.90 28.89
N ASP A 6 2.81 -2.98 28.04
CA ASP A 6 3.97 -2.08 28.07
C ASP A 6 3.52 -0.62 27.83
N PRO A 7 3.77 0.31 28.78
CA PRO A 7 3.50 1.73 28.58
C PRO A 7 4.19 2.35 27.36
N GLY A 8 5.29 1.73 26.91
CA GLY A 8 5.99 2.11 25.68
C GLY A 8 5.08 2.11 24.45
N PHE A 9 4.07 1.23 24.39
CA PHE A 9 3.12 1.23 23.28
C PHE A 9 2.32 2.53 23.20
N LEU A 10 1.78 3.05 24.31
CA LEU A 10 1.00 4.29 24.25
C LEU A 10 1.86 5.45 23.75
N ARG A 11 3.17 5.46 24.05
CA ARG A 11 4.09 6.48 23.54
C ARG A 11 4.23 6.47 22.01
N SER A 12 3.93 5.35 21.34
CA SER A 12 3.88 5.29 19.87
C SER A 12 2.68 6.04 19.27
N SER A 13 1.68 6.40 20.09
CA SER A 13 0.53 7.17 19.64
C SER A 13 0.76 8.67 19.75
N ASP A 14 0.41 9.42 18.70
CA ASP A 14 0.49 10.89 18.66
C ASP A 14 -0.23 11.55 19.83
N LEU A 15 -1.27 10.89 20.36
CA LEU A 15 -2.06 11.39 21.49
C LEU A 15 -1.31 11.31 22.84
N PHE A 16 -0.27 10.48 22.93
CA PHE A 16 0.38 10.13 24.19
C PHE A 16 1.92 10.25 24.18
N GLU A 17 2.55 10.50 23.03
CA GLU A 17 4.02 10.58 22.83
C GLU A 17 4.74 11.39 23.92
N ASN A 18 4.20 12.55 24.29
CA ASN A 18 4.81 13.49 25.23
C ASN A 18 4.09 13.57 26.59
N GLN A 19 3.35 12.53 26.97
CA GLN A 19 2.64 12.50 28.25
C GLN A 19 3.53 11.97 29.39
N PRO A 20 3.37 12.51 30.63
CA PRO A 20 4.00 11.97 31.82
C PRO A 20 3.64 10.49 32.05
N ASP A 21 4.54 9.73 32.67
CA ASP A 21 4.30 8.31 32.94
C ASP A 21 3.04 8.09 33.78
N GLU A 22 2.72 8.99 34.72
CA GLU A 22 1.53 8.91 35.54
C GLU A 22 0.25 8.97 34.70
N VAL A 23 0.25 9.79 33.64
CA VAL A 23 -0.87 9.89 32.69
C VAL A 23 -1.01 8.60 31.89
N LEU A 24 0.10 8.04 31.40
CA LEU A 24 0.08 6.78 30.66
C LEU A 24 -0.44 5.64 31.53
N GLN A 25 0.00 5.55 32.79
CA GLN A 25 -0.46 4.55 33.73
C GLN A 25 -1.96 4.70 34.02
N ALA A 26 -2.44 5.93 34.26
CA ALA A 26 -3.86 6.19 34.48
C ALA A 26 -4.72 5.74 33.28
N VAL A 27 -4.23 5.97 32.06
CA VAL A 27 -4.91 5.56 30.82
C VAL A 27 -4.90 4.03 30.68
N LEU A 28 -3.75 3.38 30.89
CA LEU A 28 -3.62 1.91 30.80
C LEU A 28 -4.57 1.19 31.76
N VAL A 29 -4.70 1.67 32.99
CA VAL A 29 -5.57 1.05 34.00
C VAL A 29 -7.04 1.08 33.57
N GLN A 30 -7.46 2.15 32.88
CA GLN A 30 -8.86 2.35 32.48
C GLN A 30 -9.20 1.76 31.11
N GLY A 31 -8.19 1.48 30.27
CA GLY A 31 -8.40 0.91 28.94
C GLY A 31 -8.42 -0.62 28.89
N ARG A 32 -8.74 -1.13 27.71
CA ARG A 32 -8.81 -2.57 27.40
C ARG A 32 -8.19 -2.83 26.03
N VAL A 33 -7.75 -4.07 25.79
CA VAL A 33 -7.38 -4.52 24.45
C VAL A 33 -8.51 -5.36 23.91
N GLU A 34 -8.88 -5.09 22.67
CA GLU A 34 -9.89 -5.81 21.91
C GLU A 34 -9.25 -6.38 20.65
N ASP A 35 -9.46 -7.68 20.42
CA ASP A 35 -8.96 -8.42 19.26
C ASP A 35 -9.99 -8.40 18.14
N TYR A 36 -9.54 -8.09 16.92
CA TYR A 36 -10.36 -8.07 15.71
C TYR A 36 -9.74 -8.99 14.66
N GLY A 37 -10.50 -9.98 14.21
CA GLY A 37 -10.07 -10.87 13.14
C GLY A 37 -10.16 -10.23 11.74
N PRO A 38 -9.57 -10.89 10.72
CA PRO A 38 -9.68 -10.44 9.33
C PRO A 38 -11.13 -10.25 8.88
N GLY A 39 -11.41 -9.13 8.23
CA GLY A 39 -12.72 -8.69 7.78
C GLY A 39 -13.64 -8.11 8.87
N ALA A 40 -13.24 -8.10 10.14
CA ALA A 40 -14.10 -7.64 11.23
C ALA A 40 -14.40 -6.13 11.12
N ILE A 41 -15.66 -5.75 11.33
CA ILE A 41 -16.07 -4.35 11.40
C ILE A 41 -15.90 -3.87 12.84
N VAL A 42 -15.05 -2.86 13.03
CA VAL A 42 -14.82 -2.22 14.34
C VAL A 42 -16.02 -1.35 14.70
N PHE A 43 -16.46 -0.51 13.75
CA PHE A 43 -17.71 0.25 13.79
C PHE A 43 -18.12 0.65 12.38
N ARG A 44 -19.39 0.98 12.18
CA ARG A 44 -19.95 1.45 10.91
C ARG A 44 -20.11 2.96 10.90
N GLN A 45 -20.05 3.55 9.71
CA GLN A 45 -20.51 4.91 9.48
C GLN A 45 -21.96 5.05 9.96
N GLY A 46 -22.25 6.09 10.74
CA GLY A 46 -23.56 6.33 11.34
C GLY A 46 -23.77 5.70 12.72
N ASP A 47 -22.88 4.83 13.20
CA ASP A 47 -22.95 4.30 14.57
C ASP A 47 -22.71 5.44 15.59
N GLU A 48 -23.20 5.27 16.81
CA GLU A 48 -22.89 6.21 17.89
C GLU A 48 -21.41 6.10 18.32
N GLY A 49 -20.82 7.24 18.69
CA GLY A 49 -19.49 7.28 19.28
C GLY A 49 -19.51 6.78 20.72
N ASP A 50 -19.12 5.52 20.96
CA ASP A 50 -19.13 4.82 22.24
C ASP A 50 -17.76 4.68 22.92
N LYS A 51 -16.69 4.61 22.13
CA LYS A 51 -15.30 4.51 22.61
C LYS A 51 -14.26 5.09 21.64
N LEU A 52 -13.08 5.38 22.16
CA LEU A 52 -11.88 5.73 21.42
C LEU A 52 -11.10 4.44 21.13
N TYR A 53 -10.43 4.38 19.99
CA TYR A 53 -9.59 3.26 19.60
C TYR A 53 -8.18 3.74 19.29
N ILE A 54 -7.19 2.95 19.67
CA ILE A 54 -5.79 3.11 19.32
C ILE A 54 -5.31 1.78 18.75
N VAL A 55 -4.76 1.80 17.54
CA VAL A 55 -4.23 0.57 16.94
C VAL A 55 -3.00 0.14 17.71
N LYS A 56 -3.05 -1.03 18.35
CA LYS A 56 -1.92 -1.63 19.06
C LYS A 56 -1.04 -2.43 18.10
N THR A 57 -1.65 -3.32 17.34
CA THR A 57 -1.00 -4.10 16.28
C THR A 57 -1.98 -4.27 15.11
N GLY A 58 -1.45 -4.60 13.93
CA GLY A 58 -2.22 -4.70 12.70
C GLY A 58 -2.56 -3.34 12.09
N VAL A 59 -3.51 -3.35 11.15
CA VAL A 59 -3.97 -2.16 10.43
C VAL A 59 -5.48 -2.16 10.31
N LEU A 60 -6.06 -0.96 10.42
CA LEU A 60 -7.46 -0.70 10.15
C LEU A 60 -7.62 0.04 8.82
N GLU A 61 -8.63 -0.36 8.07
CA GLU A 61 -9.08 0.30 6.86
C GLU A 61 -10.28 1.19 7.16
N ILE A 62 -10.23 2.44 6.72
CA ILE A 62 -11.30 3.42 6.88
C ILE A 62 -12.01 3.59 5.54
N LEU A 63 -13.30 3.23 5.55
CA LEU A 63 -14.19 3.26 4.40
C LEU A 63 -15.21 4.38 4.59
N ALA A 64 -15.29 5.32 3.65
CA ALA A 64 -16.30 6.38 3.67
C ALA A 64 -17.20 6.26 2.44
N SER A 65 -18.48 6.54 2.63
CA SER A 65 -19.43 6.68 1.51
C SER A 65 -19.60 8.16 1.19
N PRO A 66 -19.10 8.65 0.05
CA PRO A 66 -19.44 9.98 -0.45
C PRO A 66 -20.95 10.15 -0.55
N THR A 67 -21.45 11.36 -0.34
CA THR A 67 -22.89 11.67 -0.26
C THR A 67 -23.72 11.39 -1.52
N ASP A 68 -23.13 10.87 -2.60
CA ASP A 68 -23.80 10.57 -3.88
C ASP A 68 -23.42 9.19 -4.49
N SER A 69 -22.68 8.33 -3.77
CA SER A 69 -22.32 6.98 -4.27
C SER A 69 -22.78 5.87 -3.32
N ALA A 70 -23.32 4.79 -3.89
CA ALA A 70 -23.75 3.61 -3.12
C ALA A 70 -22.57 2.76 -2.61
N GLU A 71 -21.38 2.91 -3.20
CA GLU A 71 -20.19 2.15 -2.82
C GLU A 71 -19.30 2.96 -1.87
N ALA A 72 -18.91 2.32 -0.76
CA ALA A 72 -17.94 2.86 0.17
C ALA A 72 -16.53 2.72 -0.42
N VAL A 73 -15.76 3.80 -0.38
CA VAL A 73 -14.38 3.84 -0.87
C VAL A 73 -13.41 3.92 0.30
N THR A 74 -12.26 3.26 0.15
CA THR A 74 -11.18 3.34 1.14
C THR A 74 -10.56 4.73 1.10
N VAL A 75 -10.60 5.44 2.23
CA VAL A 75 -10.10 6.82 2.35
C VAL A 75 -8.83 6.93 3.19
N ALA A 76 -8.55 5.93 4.04
CA ALA A 76 -7.33 5.87 4.81
C ALA A 76 -7.08 4.46 5.33
N PHE A 77 -5.82 4.17 5.64
CA PHE A 77 -5.41 3.05 6.48
C PHE A 77 -4.75 3.59 7.75
N LEU A 78 -5.02 2.95 8.88
CA LEU A 78 -4.49 3.34 10.19
C LEU A 78 -3.66 2.20 10.78
N GLY A 79 -2.38 2.47 11.02
CA GLY A 79 -1.43 1.51 11.61
C GLY A 79 -1.18 1.73 13.10
N ALA A 80 -0.25 0.95 13.67
CA ALA A 80 0.10 1.00 15.09
C ALA A 80 0.37 2.44 15.59
N GLY A 81 -0.21 2.79 16.74
CA GLY A 81 -0.15 4.12 17.32
C GLY A 81 -1.11 5.14 16.68
N GLU A 82 -1.91 4.76 15.68
CA GLU A 82 -2.96 5.64 15.16
C GLU A 82 -4.23 5.57 15.99
N VAL A 83 -4.79 6.77 16.21
CA VAL A 83 -6.01 6.98 17.00
C VAL A 83 -7.16 7.27 16.06
N LEU A 84 -8.30 6.61 16.32
CA LEU A 84 -9.55 6.80 15.62
C LEU A 84 -10.76 6.85 16.56
N GLY A 85 -11.81 7.48 16.07
CA GLY A 85 -13.09 7.59 16.76
C GLY A 85 -13.18 8.77 17.74
N GLU A 86 -12.16 9.62 17.82
CA GLU A 86 -12.11 10.78 18.69
C GLU A 86 -13.17 11.83 18.33
N LEU A 87 -13.45 12.00 17.03
CA LEU A 87 -14.38 13.03 16.56
C LEU A 87 -15.80 12.81 17.09
N ALA A 88 -16.32 11.58 16.99
CA ALA A 88 -17.65 11.24 17.48
C ALA A 88 -17.78 11.43 19.01
N LEU A 89 -16.69 11.21 19.75
CA LEU A 89 -16.65 11.45 21.19
C LEU A 89 -16.62 12.95 21.53
N LEU A 90 -15.93 13.77 20.73
CA LEU A 90 -15.81 15.21 20.95
C LEU A 90 -17.05 15.98 20.51
N THR A 91 -17.61 15.67 19.34
CA THR A 91 -18.71 16.42 18.73
C THR A 91 -20.08 15.88 19.08
N GLY A 92 -20.15 14.63 19.54
CA GLY A 92 -21.42 13.91 19.71
C GLY A 92 -22.08 13.48 18.40
N SER A 93 -21.44 13.72 17.25
CA SER A 93 -21.92 13.25 15.95
C SER A 93 -21.75 11.73 15.81
N PRO A 94 -22.55 11.07 14.96
CA PRO A 94 -22.29 9.68 14.58
C PRO A 94 -20.91 9.47 13.94
N ARG A 95 -20.43 8.22 13.90
CA ARG A 95 -19.19 7.84 13.22
C ARG A 95 -19.22 8.33 11.77
N SER A 96 -18.20 9.06 11.34
CA SER A 96 -18.13 9.65 10.00
C SER A 96 -17.75 8.66 8.90
N ALA A 97 -17.24 7.50 9.26
CA ALA A 97 -16.77 6.45 8.36
C ALA A 97 -16.91 5.08 9.02
N THR A 98 -16.82 4.02 8.23
CA THR A 98 -16.72 2.63 8.68
C THR A 98 -15.26 2.28 8.90
N ALA A 99 -14.94 1.62 10.02
CA ALA A 99 -13.61 1.06 10.27
C ALA A 99 -13.67 -0.47 10.20
N ARG A 100 -12.81 -1.05 9.36
CA ARG A 100 -12.69 -2.50 9.13
C ARG A 100 -11.28 -2.96 9.46
N SER A 101 -11.13 -4.15 10.03
CA SER A 101 -9.85 -4.83 10.21
C SER A 101 -9.64 -5.80 9.05
N PRO A 102 -8.89 -5.45 7.99
CA PRO A 102 -8.61 -6.37 6.88
C PRO A 102 -7.77 -7.58 7.31
N GLU A 103 -6.90 -7.41 8.30
CA GLU A 103 -6.11 -8.49 8.92
C GLU A 103 -6.42 -8.62 10.42
N HIS A 104 -5.69 -9.47 11.14
CA HIS A 104 -5.79 -9.52 12.59
C HIS A 104 -5.23 -8.22 13.20
N ALA A 105 -6.04 -7.51 13.99
CA ALA A 105 -5.62 -6.29 14.68
C ALA A 105 -5.97 -6.35 16.16
N GLU A 106 -5.08 -5.82 17.00
CA GLU A 106 -5.36 -5.55 18.40
C GLU A 106 -5.57 -4.05 18.57
N LEU A 107 -6.68 -3.66 19.19
CA LEU A 107 -7.00 -2.26 19.46
C LEU A 107 -7.03 -2.00 20.96
N PHE A 108 -6.32 -0.97 21.42
CA PHE A 108 -6.51 -0.45 22.76
C PHE A 108 -7.70 0.52 22.76
N THR A 109 -8.69 0.26 23.62
CA THR A 109 -9.95 1.01 23.65
C THR A 109 -10.13 1.75 24.98
N LEU A 110 -10.72 2.95 24.88
CA LEU A 110 -11.15 3.77 26.03
C LEU A 110 -12.63 4.11 25.87
N GLU A 111 -13.45 3.67 26.82
CA GLU A 111 -14.88 3.98 26.80
C GLU A 111 -15.14 5.51 26.84
N LYS A 112 -16.23 5.97 26.23
CA LYS A 112 -16.60 7.39 26.17
C LYS A 112 -16.55 8.09 27.53
N ALA A 113 -17.04 7.44 28.57
CA ALA A 113 -17.02 7.99 29.92
C ALA A 113 -15.58 8.23 30.43
N VAL A 114 -14.69 7.25 30.22
CA VAL A 114 -13.27 7.34 30.55
C VAL A 114 -12.60 8.45 29.74
N PHE A 115 -12.83 8.51 28.43
CA PHE A 115 -12.27 9.56 27.58
C PHE A 115 -12.66 10.96 28.07
N HIS A 116 -13.95 11.18 28.37
CA HIS A 116 -14.41 12.47 28.89
C HIS A 116 -13.88 12.78 30.29
N ASP A 117 -13.68 11.78 31.14
CA ASP A 117 -13.04 11.96 32.43
C ASP A 117 -11.59 12.41 32.27
N LEU A 118 -10.80 11.72 31.44
CA LEU A 118 -9.42 12.10 31.11
C LEU A 118 -9.33 13.51 30.53
N MET A 119 -10.28 13.90 29.66
CA MET A 119 -10.34 15.27 29.12
C MET A 119 -10.53 16.35 30.21
N LYS A 120 -11.21 16.01 31.31
CA LYS A 120 -11.47 16.92 32.44
C LYS A 120 -10.35 16.91 33.46
N THR A 121 -9.84 15.73 33.79
CA THR A 121 -8.90 15.53 34.89
C THR A 121 -7.45 15.73 34.47
N LEU A 122 -7.12 15.58 33.18
CA LEU A 122 -5.76 15.66 32.65
C LEU A 122 -5.66 16.72 31.54
N PRO A 123 -5.41 18.01 31.87
CA PRO A 123 -5.29 19.09 30.89
C PRO A 123 -4.25 18.84 29.79
N ALA A 124 -3.17 18.10 30.11
CA ALA A 124 -2.12 17.74 29.17
C ALA A 124 -2.62 16.81 28.04
N PHE A 125 -3.57 15.92 28.35
CA PHE A 125 -4.21 15.04 27.37
C PHE A 125 -5.05 15.87 26.39
N SER A 126 -5.93 16.73 26.90
CA SER A 126 -6.79 17.61 26.11
C SER A 126 -5.99 18.55 25.21
N ARG A 127 -4.93 19.15 25.74
CA ARG A 127 -4.03 20.01 24.96
C ARG A 127 -3.39 19.22 23.81
N ASN A 128 -2.91 18.01 24.05
CA ASN A 128 -2.27 17.22 23.01
C ASN A 128 -3.27 16.73 21.96
N LEU A 129 -4.49 16.36 22.36
CA LEU A 129 -5.57 16.05 21.42
C LEU A 129 -5.87 17.24 20.49
N CYS A 130 -5.99 18.45 21.03
CA CYS A 130 -6.17 19.66 20.23
C CYS A 130 -5.02 19.88 19.24
N LEU A 131 -3.76 19.65 19.66
CA LEU A 131 -2.59 19.76 18.78
C LEU A 131 -2.63 18.72 17.65
N VAL A 132 -2.99 17.47 17.94
CA VAL A 132 -3.14 16.42 16.92
C VAL A 132 -4.22 16.78 15.92
N LEU A 133 -5.38 17.24 16.39
CA LEU A 133 -6.49 17.66 15.52
C LEU A 133 -6.14 18.90 14.68
N ALA A 134 -5.46 19.89 15.27
CA ALA A 134 -4.98 21.06 14.54
C ALA A 134 -4.00 20.66 13.43
N LYS A 135 -3.02 19.80 13.73
CA LYS A 135 -2.10 19.25 12.71
C LYS A 135 -2.82 18.48 11.61
N ARG A 136 -3.84 17.69 11.96
CA ARG A 136 -4.67 16.95 10.97
C ARG A 136 -5.43 17.94 10.07
N LEU A 137 -6.03 18.98 10.64
CA LEU A 137 -6.74 20.03 9.91
C LEU A 137 -5.80 20.82 9.00
N GLU A 138 -4.60 21.17 9.47
CA GLU A 138 -3.57 21.83 8.67
C GLU A 138 -3.12 20.94 7.50
N ALA A 139 -2.91 19.64 7.71
CA ALA A 139 -2.55 18.72 6.64
C ALA A 139 -3.66 18.63 5.56
N THR A 140 -4.94 18.60 5.97
CA THR A 140 -6.08 18.57 5.03
C THR A 140 -6.28 19.91 4.31
N THR A 141 -6.04 21.04 4.99
CA THR A 141 -6.35 22.40 4.46
C THR A 141 -5.19 23.01 3.67
N LEU A 142 -3.94 22.72 4.06
CA LEU A 142 -2.74 23.35 3.52
C LEU A 142 -1.92 22.44 2.59
N LYS A 143 -2.35 21.19 2.35
CA LYS A 143 -1.56 20.17 1.62
C LYS A 143 -0.13 20.00 2.18
N VAL A 144 0.07 20.25 3.47
CA VAL A 144 1.39 20.15 4.12
C VAL A 144 1.68 18.68 4.45
N PRO A 145 2.81 18.10 4.00
CA PRO A 145 3.16 16.71 4.29
C PRO A 145 3.35 16.46 5.79
N ARG A 146 2.78 15.37 6.33
CA ARG A 146 2.98 14.93 7.71
C ARG A 146 4.47 14.65 7.98
N THR A 147 5.01 15.21 9.06
CA THR A 147 6.42 15.08 9.46
C THR A 147 6.72 13.85 10.34
N SER A 148 5.70 13.18 10.90
CA SER A 148 5.84 11.84 11.48
C SER A 148 5.31 10.82 10.48
N ALA A 149 6.23 10.15 9.79
CA ALA A 149 5.93 9.09 8.84
C ALA A 149 5.39 7.87 9.59
N LYS A 150 4.08 7.85 9.88
CA LYS A 150 3.43 6.64 10.38
C LYS A 150 3.43 5.60 9.27
N GLN A 151 3.95 4.43 9.64
CA GLN A 151 4.31 3.35 8.73
C GLN A 151 3.02 2.65 8.26
N LEU A 152 2.58 2.91 7.03
CA LEU A 152 1.49 2.13 6.44
C LEU A 152 2.04 0.75 6.12
N GLN A 153 1.66 -0.26 6.90
CA GLN A 153 2.14 -1.62 6.77
C GLN A 153 0.98 -2.63 6.71
N GLY A 154 1.24 -3.89 6.41
CA GLY A 154 0.23 -4.93 6.38
C GLY A 154 0.61 -6.07 5.47
N ASN A 155 -0.28 -7.03 5.26
CA ASN A 155 -0.02 -8.18 4.38
C ASN A 155 -0.84 -8.14 3.09
N LEU A 156 -0.21 -8.24 1.93
CA LEU A 156 -0.85 -8.19 0.60
C LEU A 156 -1.87 -9.33 0.35
N LYS A 157 -1.94 -10.33 1.23
CA LYS A 157 -3.04 -11.31 1.24
C LYS A 157 -4.38 -10.67 1.62
N PHE A 158 -4.36 -9.63 2.44
CA PHE A 158 -5.55 -8.94 2.97
C PHE A 158 -5.75 -7.55 2.36
N PHE A 159 -4.68 -6.96 1.82
CA PHE A 159 -4.70 -5.65 1.19
C PHE A 159 -4.41 -5.77 -0.29
N ASP A 160 -5.35 -5.31 -1.11
CA ASP A 160 -5.12 -5.17 -2.54
C ASP A 160 -4.02 -4.12 -2.79
N LEU A 161 -3.00 -4.49 -3.56
CA LEU A 161 -1.84 -3.64 -3.83
C LEU A 161 -2.25 -2.36 -4.57
N ALA A 162 -3.26 -2.42 -5.45
CA ALA A 162 -3.78 -1.24 -6.14
C ALA A 162 -4.33 -0.23 -5.13
N THR A 163 -5.10 -0.71 -4.16
CA THR A 163 -5.68 0.10 -3.08
C THR A 163 -4.61 0.72 -2.19
N VAL A 164 -3.53 -0.02 -1.87
CA VAL A 164 -2.38 0.51 -1.12
C VAL A 164 -1.70 1.64 -1.90
N ILE A 165 -1.41 1.41 -3.18
CA ILE A 165 -0.77 2.41 -4.06
C ILE A 165 -1.68 3.64 -4.22
N GLN A 166 -2.98 3.45 -4.46
CA GLN A 166 -3.96 4.55 -4.57
C GLN A 166 -4.04 5.38 -3.28
N THR A 167 -4.02 4.73 -2.12
CA THR A 167 -4.02 5.42 -0.83
C THR A 167 -2.76 6.29 -0.67
N LEU A 168 -1.59 5.77 -1.04
CA LEU A 168 -0.35 6.53 -1.00
C LEU A 168 -0.34 7.71 -1.98
N ILE A 169 -0.89 7.53 -3.18
CA ILE A 169 -1.08 8.62 -4.16
C ILE A 169 -1.97 9.73 -3.56
N GLY A 170 -3.13 9.37 -3.00
CA GLY A 170 -4.09 10.32 -2.41
C GLY A 170 -3.57 11.01 -1.15
N SER A 171 -2.67 10.36 -0.40
CA SER A 171 -2.05 10.94 0.80
C SER A 171 -1.02 12.04 0.51
N HIS A 172 -0.58 12.18 -0.75
CA HIS A 172 0.50 13.07 -1.18
C HIS A 172 1.82 12.91 -0.41
N GLN A 173 2.06 11.75 0.20
CA GLN A 173 3.27 11.48 0.97
C GLN A 173 4.48 11.22 0.08
N THR A 174 5.67 11.55 0.60
CA THR A 174 6.97 11.16 0.03
C THR A 174 7.55 10.03 0.87
N GLY A 175 7.94 8.92 0.25
CA GLY A 175 8.40 7.74 0.97
C GLY A 175 8.57 6.52 0.08
N SER A 176 9.09 5.44 0.64
CA SER A 176 9.21 4.15 -0.05
C SER A 176 8.19 3.17 0.48
N LEU A 177 7.33 2.64 -0.39
CA LEU A 177 6.58 1.41 -0.16
C LEU A 177 7.51 0.24 -0.49
N VAL A 178 7.75 -0.63 0.48
CA VAL A 178 8.58 -1.82 0.32
C VAL A 178 7.69 -3.04 0.51
N VAL A 179 7.82 -4.03 -0.37
CA VAL A 179 7.19 -5.34 -0.23
C VAL A 179 8.27 -6.38 0.07
N THR A 180 8.00 -7.21 1.07
CA THR A 180 8.90 -8.24 1.57
C THR A 180 8.22 -9.60 1.66
N GLN A 181 9.01 -10.65 1.45
CA GLN A 181 8.64 -12.06 1.60
C GLN A 181 9.51 -12.73 2.67
N ASP A 182 9.17 -13.96 3.04
CA ASP A 182 9.88 -14.77 4.04
C ASP A 182 9.97 -14.09 5.42
N ASN A 183 8.83 -13.60 5.92
CA ASN A 183 8.70 -12.84 7.18
C ASN A 183 9.67 -11.64 7.23
N GLY A 184 9.66 -10.80 6.20
CA GLY A 184 10.46 -9.58 6.15
C GLY A 184 11.92 -9.76 5.72
N LYS A 185 12.39 -11.00 5.49
CA LYS A 185 13.80 -11.27 5.18
C LYS A 185 14.21 -10.92 3.76
N GLN A 186 13.28 -11.05 2.80
CA GLN A 186 13.58 -10.83 1.40
C GLN A 186 12.77 -9.65 0.85
N LYS A 187 13.46 -8.57 0.47
CA LYS A 187 12.86 -7.46 -0.27
C LYS A 187 12.60 -7.88 -1.72
N VAL A 188 11.34 -7.84 -2.14
CA VAL A 188 10.91 -8.27 -3.48
C VAL A 188 10.51 -7.11 -4.37
N ALA A 189 9.98 -6.03 -3.79
CA ALA A 189 9.63 -4.82 -4.52
C ALA A 189 9.88 -3.55 -3.69
N GLU A 190 10.08 -2.45 -4.39
CA GLU A 190 10.08 -1.09 -3.84
C GLU A 190 9.44 -0.12 -4.82
N ILE A 191 8.55 0.73 -4.30
CA ILE A 191 7.97 1.85 -5.01
C ILE A 191 8.28 3.11 -4.22
N PHE A 192 8.99 4.03 -4.83
CA PHE A 192 9.26 5.33 -4.25
C PHE A 192 8.23 6.36 -4.73
N PHE A 193 7.57 6.99 -3.78
CA PHE A 193 6.62 8.05 -3.96
C PHE A 193 7.26 9.40 -3.63
N PHE A 194 7.00 10.41 -4.46
CA PHE A 194 7.37 11.79 -4.22
C PHE A 194 6.15 12.69 -4.37
N LYS A 195 5.71 13.31 -3.27
CA LYS A 195 4.50 14.16 -3.22
C LYS A 195 3.25 13.46 -3.80
N GLY A 196 3.12 12.14 -3.59
CA GLY A 196 2.04 11.31 -4.13
C GLY A 196 2.24 10.79 -5.56
N ASN A 197 3.29 11.19 -6.27
CA ASN A 197 3.63 10.62 -7.58
C ASN A 197 4.56 9.42 -7.42
N ILE A 198 4.36 8.37 -8.21
CA ILE A 198 5.33 7.29 -8.30
C ILE A 198 6.53 7.80 -9.11
N ALA A 199 7.69 7.89 -8.46
CA ALA A 199 8.91 8.39 -9.09
C ALA A 199 9.84 7.24 -9.50
N LYS A 200 9.93 6.19 -8.69
CA LYS A 200 10.70 4.99 -9.03
C LYS A 200 9.93 3.75 -8.61
N ALA A 201 10.08 2.68 -9.38
CA ALA A 201 9.63 1.36 -9.00
C ALA A 201 10.70 0.35 -9.35
N ARG A 202 10.83 -0.69 -8.52
CA ARG A 202 11.71 -1.84 -8.77
C ARG A 202 11.05 -3.10 -8.27
N VAL A 203 11.08 -4.13 -9.10
CA VAL A 203 10.66 -5.49 -8.74
C VAL A 203 11.65 -6.45 -9.33
N ARG A 204 12.36 -7.20 -8.47
CA ARG A 204 13.45 -8.09 -8.90
C ARG A 204 14.44 -7.32 -9.82
N HIS A 205 14.55 -7.70 -11.10
CA HIS A 205 15.41 -7.07 -12.11
C HIS A 205 14.74 -5.95 -12.91
N LEU A 206 13.44 -5.74 -12.76
CA LEU A 206 12.67 -4.72 -13.49
C LEU A 206 12.71 -3.38 -12.76
N SER A 207 12.64 -2.29 -13.51
CA SER A 207 12.56 -0.92 -13.00
C SER A 207 11.56 -0.07 -13.80
N GLY A 208 11.17 1.08 -13.24
CA GLY A 208 10.30 2.03 -13.94
C GLY A 208 8.89 1.47 -14.17
N ASP A 209 8.28 1.83 -15.30
CA ASP A 209 6.90 1.44 -15.62
C ASP A 209 6.73 -0.09 -15.67
N ASP A 210 7.67 -0.81 -16.26
CA ASP A 210 7.66 -2.28 -16.34
C ASP A 210 7.65 -2.94 -14.95
N ALA A 211 8.32 -2.34 -13.95
CA ALA A 211 8.27 -2.84 -12.59
C ALA A 211 6.86 -2.69 -12.01
N VAL A 212 6.18 -1.57 -12.28
CA VAL A 212 4.79 -1.37 -11.82
C VAL A 212 3.85 -2.33 -12.53
N PHE A 213 3.92 -2.45 -13.86
CA PHE A 213 3.10 -3.40 -14.62
C PHE A 213 3.28 -4.84 -14.13
N GLN A 214 4.52 -5.25 -13.83
CA GLN A 214 4.81 -6.59 -13.35
C GLN A 214 4.17 -6.90 -12.00
N LEU A 215 3.99 -5.91 -11.11
CA LEU A 215 3.35 -6.12 -9.80
C LEU A 215 1.91 -6.60 -9.91
N PHE A 216 1.19 -6.16 -10.95
CA PHE A 216 -0.21 -6.53 -11.18
C PHE A 216 -0.32 -7.85 -11.94
N GLN A 217 0.60 -8.10 -12.87
CA GLN A 217 0.65 -9.34 -13.65
C GLN A 217 1.10 -10.57 -12.84
N SER A 218 1.76 -10.36 -11.70
CA SER A 218 2.14 -11.43 -10.78
C SER A 218 2.02 -10.88 -9.35
N PRO A 219 0.78 -10.83 -8.80
CA PRO A 219 0.53 -10.27 -7.48
C PRO A 219 1.47 -10.89 -6.46
N LEU A 220 2.25 -10.03 -5.80
CA LEU A 220 3.17 -10.47 -4.76
C LEU A 220 2.38 -10.82 -3.52
N GLU A 221 2.57 -12.04 -3.00
CA GLU A 221 2.25 -12.33 -1.61
C GLU A 221 3.35 -11.74 -0.71
N GLY A 222 3.01 -11.28 0.50
CA GLY A 222 4.02 -10.78 1.43
C GLY A 222 3.56 -9.60 2.28
N GLU A 223 4.46 -9.12 3.13
CA GLU A 223 4.24 -7.95 3.97
C GLU A 223 4.71 -6.70 3.23
N PHE A 224 3.90 -5.66 3.24
CA PHE A 224 4.28 -4.34 2.78
C PHE A 224 4.50 -3.39 3.96
N SER A 225 5.36 -2.40 3.76
CA SER A 225 5.53 -1.29 4.69
C SER A 225 5.92 -0.03 3.91
N PHE A 226 5.29 1.10 4.22
CA PHE A 226 5.60 2.40 3.68
C PHE A 226 6.33 3.22 4.73
N THR A 227 7.51 3.71 4.39
CA THR A 227 8.28 4.60 5.25
C THR A 227 8.40 5.95 4.59
N GLY A 228 7.74 6.95 5.19
CA GLY A 228 7.85 8.34 4.77
C GLY A 228 9.23 8.93 5.04
N ARG A 229 9.69 9.82 4.16
CA ARG A 229 10.96 10.54 4.31
C ARG A 229 10.91 11.91 3.64
N THR A 230 11.71 12.83 4.16
CA THR A 230 11.95 14.14 3.52
C THR A 230 13.06 13.99 2.48
N VAL A 231 12.79 14.42 1.25
CA VAL A 231 13.75 14.39 0.13
C VAL A 231 13.67 15.74 -0.57
N ALA A 232 14.83 16.33 -0.89
CA ALA A 232 14.90 17.56 -1.66
C ALA A 232 14.48 17.30 -3.11
N GLU A 233 13.82 18.27 -3.76
CA GLU A 233 13.24 18.08 -5.09
C GLU A 233 14.30 17.81 -6.16
N GLU A 234 15.49 18.38 -5.98
CA GLU A 234 16.65 18.21 -6.85
C GLU A 234 17.26 16.80 -6.79
N GLU A 235 17.00 16.05 -5.71
CA GLU A 235 17.49 14.68 -5.52
C GLU A 235 16.56 13.62 -6.14
N VAL A 236 15.38 14.04 -6.60
CA VAL A 236 14.36 13.13 -7.14
C VAL A 236 14.64 12.84 -8.61
N GLN A 237 15.27 11.70 -8.86
CA GLN A 237 15.23 11.08 -10.18
C GLN A 237 13.91 10.32 -10.38
N THR A 238 13.32 10.46 -11.56
CA THR A 238 12.15 9.68 -11.97
C THR A 238 12.51 8.71 -13.09
N ASP A 239 12.17 7.45 -12.90
CA ASP A 239 12.30 6.38 -13.90
C ASP A 239 10.90 5.95 -14.42
N ILE A 240 9.85 6.63 -13.93
CA ILE A 240 8.46 6.48 -14.35
C ILE A 240 8.17 7.48 -15.46
N THR A 241 7.56 7.01 -16.55
CA THR A 241 7.27 7.86 -17.71
C THR A 241 5.80 8.31 -17.77
N MET A 242 4.93 7.64 -17.03
CA MET A 242 3.48 7.87 -17.05
C MET A 242 2.97 8.51 -15.76
N PRO A 243 1.92 9.36 -15.82
CA PRO A 243 1.19 9.78 -14.62
C PRO A 243 0.62 8.58 -13.85
N ALA A 244 0.56 8.68 -12.51
CA ALA A 244 0.24 7.54 -11.64
C ALA A 244 -1.12 6.87 -11.96
N ILE A 245 -2.17 7.63 -12.29
CA ILE A 245 -3.49 7.08 -12.65
C ILE A 245 -3.40 6.31 -13.97
N SER A 246 -2.75 6.88 -15.00
CA SER A 246 -2.55 6.23 -16.29
C SER A 246 -1.74 4.94 -16.14
N LEU A 247 -0.71 4.97 -15.28
CA LEU A 247 0.13 3.81 -14.99
C LEU A 247 -0.69 2.68 -14.33
N LEU A 248 -1.56 3.01 -13.37
CA LEU A 248 -2.44 2.02 -12.72
C LEU A 248 -3.48 1.45 -13.70
N MET A 249 -4.13 2.30 -14.50
CA MET A 249 -5.11 1.84 -15.51
C MET A 249 -4.46 0.90 -16.52
N GLU A 250 -3.27 1.25 -17.01
CA GLU A 250 -2.51 0.40 -17.92
C GLU A 250 -2.07 -0.89 -17.24
N SER A 251 -1.63 -0.85 -15.98
CA SER A 251 -1.27 -2.06 -15.21
C SER A 251 -2.42 -3.06 -15.12
N VAL A 252 -3.65 -2.58 -14.85
CA VAL A 252 -4.85 -3.41 -14.79
C VAL A 252 -5.18 -3.98 -16.17
N ARG A 253 -5.20 -3.15 -17.21
CA ARG A 253 -5.46 -3.58 -18.60
C ARG A 253 -4.50 -4.69 -19.03
N LEU A 254 -3.20 -4.51 -18.80
CA LEU A 254 -2.16 -5.48 -19.14
C LEU A 254 -2.30 -6.78 -18.34
N SER A 255 -2.71 -6.69 -17.07
CA SER A 255 -2.97 -7.86 -16.24
C SER A 255 -4.16 -8.68 -16.74
N ASP A 256 -5.23 -8.02 -17.20
CA ASP A 256 -6.42 -8.69 -17.74
C ASP A 256 -6.15 -9.36 -19.09
N GLU A 257 -5.31 -8.75 -19.93
CA GLU A 257 -4.97 -9.30 -21.25
C GLU A 257 -3.90 -10.39 -21.19
N LEU A 258 -3.04 -10.40 -20.18
CA LEU A 258 -1.92 -11.34 -20.08
C LEU A 258 -2.35 -12.82 -20.20
N PRO A 259 -3.39 -13.32 -19.50
CA PRO A 259 -3.84 -14.70 -19.63
C PRO A 259 -4.21 -15.09 -21.07
N LEU A 260 -4.80 -14.17 -21.85
CA LEU A 260 -5.19 -14.41 -23.25
C LEU A 260 -3.96 -14.58 -24.16
N VAL A 261 -2.89 -13.83 -23.89
CA VAL A 261 -1.64 -13.95 -24.63
C VAL A 261 -0.89 -15.22 -24.21
N GLN A 262 -0.89 -15.55 -22.92
CA GLN A 262 -0.28 -16.76 -22.39
C GLN A 262 -0.90 -18.03 -22.98
N GLU A 263 -2.24 -18.09 -23.07
CA GLU A 263 -2.95 -19.23 -23.67
C GLU A 263 -2.51 -19.49 -25.11
N LYS A 264 -2.32 -18.43 -25.91
CA LYS A 264 -1.88 -18.55 -27.30
C LYS A 264 -0.42 -18.98 -27.45
N VAL A 265 0.45 -18.58 -26.52
CA VAL A 265 1.87 -18.98 -26.52
C VAL A 265 2.03 -20.42 -26.02
N GLY A 266 1.21 -20.85 -25.06
CA GLY A 266 1.19 -22.21 -24.52
C GLY A 266 2.14 -22.41 -23.35
N ASP A 267 2.76 -23.59 -23.26
CA ASP A 267 3.55 -24.01 -22.10
C ASP A 267 4.80 -23.12 -21.88
N PRO A 268 4.92 -22.42 -20.74
CA PRO A 268 6.06 -21.56 -20.46
C PRO A 268 7.39 -22.30 -20.22
N ALA A 269 7.35 -23.60 -19.93
CA ALA A 269 8.54 -24.44 -19.84
C ALA A 269 9.02 -24.92 -21.23
N ARG A 270 8.21 -24.74 -22.28
CA ARG A 270 8.60 -25.10 -23.64
C ARG A 270 9.81 -24.29 -24.08
N VAL A 271 10.79 -24.98 -24.66
CA VAL A 271 11.91 -24.36 -25.36
C VAL A 271 11.51 -24.15 -26.80
N PHE A 272 11.55 -22.91 -27.24
CA PHE A 272 11.19 -22.52 -28.59
C PHE A 272 12.41 -22.46 -29.51
N ARG A 273 12.23 -22.84 -30.78
CA ARG A 273 13.28 -22.90 -31.80
C ARG A 273 13.05 -21.85 -32.88
N GLN A 274 14.11 -21.11 -33.18
CA GLN A 274 14.11 -20.16 -34.28
C GLN A 274 14.05 -20.91 -35.62
N LYS A 275 13.07 -20.54 -36.44
CA LYS A 275 12.92 -21.01 -37.83
C LYS A 275 13.55 -20.02 -38.81
N ALA A 276 13.42 -18.72 -38.52
CA ALA A 276 13.99 -17.68 -39.37
C ALA A 276 15.50 -17.48 -39.09
N PRO A 277 16.32 -17.18 -40.12
CA PRO A 277 17.76 -16.99 -39.96
C PRO A 277 18.12 -15.69 -39.22
N GLN A 278 17.23 -14.69 -39.26
CA GLN A 278 17.39 -13.39 -38.64
C GLN A 278 16.03 -12.86 -38.15
N LEU A 279 16.06 -11.98 -37.17
CA LEU A 279 14.87 -11.29 -36.67
C LEU A 279 14.32 -10.35 -37.74
N ASN A 280 13.04 -10.47 -38.04
CA ASN A 280 12.27 -9.53 -38.83
C ASN A 280 11.22 -8.87 -37.92
N TRP A 281 11.28 -7.55 -37.74
CA TRP A 281 10.43 -6.82 -36.81
C TRP A 281 10.09 -5.44 -37.35
N GLU A 282 8.80 -5.11 -37.41
CA GLU A 282 8.32 -3.87 -38.06
C GLU A 282 8.18 -2.69 -37.08
N GLU A 283 7.85 -2.97 -35.83
CA GLU A 283 7.58 -1.93 -34.82
C GLU A 283 8.88 -1.36 -34.24
N ALA A 284 9.20 -0.11 -34.58
CA ALA A 284 10.42 0.55 -34.11
C ALA A 284 10.50 0.70 -32.59
N GLU A 285 9.37 0.90 -31.90
CA GLU A 285 9.32 1.10 -30.45
C GLU A 285 9.66 -0.17 -29.65
N THR A 286 9.41 -1.35 -30.23
CA THR A 286 9.56 -2.66 -29.55
C THR A 286 10.70 -3.49 -30.12
N VAL A 287 11.44 -2.98 -31.12
CA VAL A 287 12.53 -3.71 -31.80
C VAL A 287 13.66 -4.12 -30.87
N GLU A 288 14.01 -3.29 -29.88
CA GLU A 288 15.07 -3.62 -28.91
C GLU A 288 14.65 -4.78 -28.00
N LEU A 289 13.39 -4.79 -27.56
CA LEU A 289 12.81 -5.90 -26.81
C LEU A 289 12.80 -7.18 -27.66
N ALA A 290 12.32 -7.10 -28.90
CA ALA A 290 12.30 -8.23 -29.82
C ALA A 290 13.72 -8.79 -30.04
N ALA A 291 14.72 -7.93 -30.23
CA ALA A 291 16.12 -8.33 -30.34
C ALA A 291 16.65 -9.01 -29.06
N ALA A 292 16.28 -8.49 -27.89
CA ALA A 292 16.66 -9.06 -26.60
C ALA A 292 16.06 -10.46 -26.36
N VAL A 293 14.79 -10.66 -26.74
CA VAL A 293 14.10 -11.97 -26.71
C VAL A 293 14.74 -12.92 -27.72
N TRP A 294 14.88 -12.49 -28.98
CA TRP A 294 15.47 -13.26 -30.06
C TRP A 294 16.88 -13.78 -29.72
N SER A 295 17.75 -12.93 -29.19
CA SER A 295 19.11 -13.32 -28.80
C SER A 295 19.14 -14.41 -27.71
N ARG A 296 18.17 -14.38 -26.78
CA ARG A 296 18.04 -15.38 -25.70
C ARG A 296 17.43 -16.68 -26.19
N LEU A 297 16.42 -16.62 -27.06
CA LEU A 297 15.86 -17.82 -27.72
C LEU A 297 16.93 -18.61 -28.48
N LYS A 298 17.86 -17.90 -29.16
CA LYS A 298 19.00 -18.54 -29.83
C LYS A 298 19.89 -19.37 -28.88
N LYS A 299 19.91 -19.03 -27.59
CA LYS A 299 20.64 -19.74 -26.53
C LYS A 299 19.81 -20.83 -25.85
N GLY A 300 18.60 -21.10 -26.34
CA GLY A 300 17.70 -22.10 -25.79
C GLY A 300 16.87 -21.63 -24.60
N ALA A 301 16.73 -20.32 -24.40
CA ALA A 301 15.94 -19.79 -23.29
C ALA A 301 14.46 -20.20 -23.39
N SER A 302 13.90 -20.69 -22.28
CA SER A 302 12.47 -20.90 -22.07
C SER A 302 11.74 -19.59 -21.78
N MET A 303 10.41 -19.62 -21.79
CA MET A 303 9.60 -18.44 -21.45
C MET A 303 9.84 -17.99 -20.00
N ASN A 304 10.09 -18.92 -19.08
CA ASN A 304 10.45 -18.62 -17.69
C ASN A 304 11.78 -17.85 -17.59
N GLU A 305 12.80 -18.29 -18.33
CA GLU A 305 14.10 -17.61 -18.35
C GLU A 305 14.03 -16.25 -19.03
N LEU A 306 13.21 -16.10 -20.08
CA LEU A 306 12.96 -14.81 -20.71
C LEU A 306 12.36 -13.82 -19.71
N GLN A 307 11.30 -14.20 -18.98
CA GLN A 307 10.68 -13.35 -17.96
C GLN A 307 11.65 -12.92 -16.85
N GLN A 308 12.64 -13.77 -16.50
CA GLN A 308 13.62 -13.47 -15.46
C GLN A 308 14.81 -12.63 -15.93
N THR A 309 15.08 -12.57 -17.24
CA THR A 309 16.32 -11.97 -17.77
C THR A 309 16.09 -10.81 -18.73
N VAL A 310 14.90 -10.68 -19.31
CA VAL A 310 14.52 -9.55 -20.16
C VAL A 310 13.99 -8.44 -19.25
N PRO A 311 14.48 -7.19 -19.38
CA PRO A 311 14.11 -6.08 -18.50
C PRO A 311 12.75 -5.46 -18.90
N ARG A 312 11.75 -6.30 -19.17
CA ARG A 312 10.38 -5.90 -19.53
C ARG A 312 9.37 -6.78 -18.79
N CYS A 313 8.20 -6.22 -18.51
CA CYS A 313 7.12 -6.94 -17.83
C CYS A 313 6.66 -8.17 -18.62
N SER A 314 6.04 -9.12 -17.93
CA SER A 314 5.64 -10.41 -18.50
C SER A 314 4.78 -10.25 -19.74
N TYR A 315 3.78 -9.37 -19.73
CA TYR A 315 2.95 -9.08 -20.90
C TYR A 315 3.76 -8.70 -22.12
N ALA A 316 4.71 -7.77 -21.99
CA ALA A 316 5.53 -7.35 -23.12
C ALA A 316 6.34 -8.52 -23.70
N VAL A 317 6.92 -9.35 -22.84
CA VAL A 317 7.68 -10.54 -23.28
C VAL A 317 6.76 -11.55 -23.99
N TYR A 318 5.59 -11.85 -23.41
CA TYR A 318 4.62 -12.77 -24.02
C TYR A 318 4.06 -12.24 -25.34
N ARG A 319 3.78 -10.95 -25.43
CA ARG A 319 3.28 -10.32 -26.66
C ARG A 319 4.34 -10.38 -27.76
N THR A 320 5.60 -10.08 -27.43
CA THR A 320 6.72 -10.25 -28.37
C THR A 320 6.84 -11.69 -28.85
N MET A 321 6.74 -12.65 -27.93
CA MET A 321 6.80 -14.07 -28.25
C MET A 321 5.67 -14.50 -29.19
N LEU A 322 4.44 -14.06 -28.91
CA LEU A 322 3.28 -14.34 -29.74
C LEU A 322 3.46 -13.80 -31.16
N THR A 323 3.96 -12.58 -31.33
CA THR A 323 4.23 -12.02 -32.67
C THR A 323 5.29 -12.84 -33.42
N LEU A 324 6.33 -13.34 -32.75
CA LEU A 324 7.33 -14.21 -33.39
C LEU A 324 6.74 -15.55 -33.86
N ILE A 325 5.77 -16.09 -33.12
CA ILE A 325 5.05 -17.32 -33.48
C ILE A 325 4.09 -17.04 -34.64
N GLU A 326 3.28 -15.97 -34.57
CA GLU A 326 2.30 -15.59 -35.60
C GLU A 326 2.98 -15.25 -36.94
N THR A 327 4.18 -14.66 -36.90
CA THR A 327 5.00 -14.40 -38.10
C THR A 327 5.82 -15.61 -38.56
N GLY A 328 5.70 -16.76 -37.89
CA GLY A 328 6.38 -18.00 -38.24
C GLY A 328 7.90 -17.98 -38.06
N GLN A 329 8.43 -16.99 -37.35
CA GLN A 329 9.87 -16.86 -37.07
C GLN A 329 10.32 -17.86 -36.00
N VAL A 330 9.39 -18.30 -35.15
CA VAL A 330 9.56 -19.27 -34.08
C VAL A 330 8.49 -20.38 -34.20
N ASP A 331 8.74 -21.54 -33.62
CA ASP A 331 7.88 -22.74 -33.70
C ASP A 331 6.72 -22.80 -32.70
#